data_AF-A0A0J6T5D5-F1
#
_entry.id   AF-A0A0J6T5D5-F1
#
_cell.length_a   1.000
_cell.length_b   1.000
_cell.length_c   1.000
_cell.angle_alpha   90.00
_cell.angle_beta   90.00
_cell.angle_gamma   90.00
#
_symmetry.space_group_name_H-M   'P 1'
#
loop_
_entity.id
_entity.type
_entity.pdbx_description
1 polymer ?
#
loop_
_entity_poly.entity_id
_entity_poly.type
_entity_poly.pdbx_seq_one_letter_code
_entity_poly.pdbx_strand_id
1 'polypeptide(L)' 'MYKVTGTDPTGRAVTFACGTDLQALDKVRELMGRGFRDILVADPKGQQTSGAAFERSVGLEYD' A
#
# COMPACT_ATOMS: atom_id res chain seq x y z
N MET A 1 -2.77 3.39 -12.48
CA MET A 1 -1.68 2.66 -11.80
C MET A 1 -1.82 2.88 -10.31
N TYR A 2 -1.56 1.86 -9.49
CA TYR A 2 -1.59 2.01 -8.04
C TYR A 2 -0.33 2.74 -7.54
N LYS A 3 -0.45 3.47 -6.44
CA LYS A 3 0.68 4.08 -5.74
C LYS A 3 0.60 3.72 -4.26
N VAL A 4 1.68 3.17 -3.71
CA VAL A 4 1.78 2.87 -2.29
C VAL A 4 2.75 3.87 -1.68
N THR A 5 2.24 4.71 -0.78
CA THR A 5 3.02 5.66 -0.01
C THR A 5 3.16 5.15 1.42
N GLY A 6 4.34 5.27 2.02
CA GLY A 6 4.53 4.96 3.44
C GLY A 6 5.66 5.81 4.03
N THR A 7 5.61 6.00 5.34
CA THR A 7 6.65 6.69 6.12
C THR A 7 7.62 5.67 6.66
N ASP A 8 8.89 5.75 6.27
CA ASP A 8 9.92 4.84 6.76
C ASP A 8 10.25 5.09 8.26
N PRO A 9 10.95 4.18 8.94
CA PRO A 9 11.31 4.35 10.36
C PRO A 9 12.12 5.62 10.68
N THR A 10 12.78 6.22 9.69
CA THR A 10 13.50 7.50 9.81
C THR A 10 12.59 8.72 9.60
N GLY A 11 11.30 8.50 9.32
CA GLY A 11 10.29 9.55 9.19
C GLY A 11 10.13 10.12 7.77
N ARG A 12 10.71 9.51 6.73
CA ARG A 12 10.58 9.99 5.35
C ARG A 12 9.43 9.28 4.65
N ALA A 13 8.56 10.08 4.04
CA ALA A 13 7.55 9.56 3.14
C ALA A 13 8.17 9.13 1.81
N VAL A 14 7.94 7.89 1.42
CA VAL A 14 8.34 7.33 0.14
C VAL A 14 7.12 6.83 -0.61
N THR A 15 7.14 6.93 -1.94
CA THR A 15 6.03 6.47 -2.80
C THR A 15 6.56 5.48 -3.83
N PHE A 16 5.88 4.35 -3.93
CA PHE A 16 6.16 3.27 -4.87
C PHE A 16 5.03 3.18 -5.88
N ALA A 17 5.37 3.03 -7.16
CA ALA A 17 4.40 2.79 -8.22
C ALA A 17 4.20 1.28 -8.39
N CYS A 18 2.95 0.83 -8.34
CA CYS A 18 2.57 -0.57 -8.46
C CYS A 18 1.65 -0.74 -9.67
N GLY A 19 1.96 -1.70 -10.56
CA GLY A 19 1.22 -1.90 -11.80
C GLY A 19 -0.19 -2.41 -11.58
N THR A 20 -0.38 -3.29 -10.60
CA THR A 20 -1.64 -3.97 -10.27
C THR A 20 -1.96 -3.86 -8.78
N ASP A 21 -3.20 -4.19 -8.41
CA ASP A 21 -3.66 -4.30 -7.03
C ASP A 21 -2.85 -5.34 -6.24
N LEU A 22 -2.55 -6.50 -6.83
CA LEU A 22 -1.69 -7.52 -6.22
C LEU A 22 -0.26 -7.03 -5.95
N GLN A 23 0.33 -6.26 -6.88
CA GLN A 23 1.65 -5.64 -6.64
C GLN A 23 1.60 -4.58 -5.54
N ALA A 24 0.50 -3.84 -5.45
CA ALA A 24 0.28 -2.89 -4.36
C ALA A 24 0.10 -3.62 -3.02
N LEU A 25 -0.60 -4.76 -3.00
CA LEU A 25 -0.81 -5.57 -1.81
C LEU A 25 0.51 -6.14 -1.28
N ASP A 26 1.31 -6.73 -2.16
CA ASP A 26 2.65 -7.22 -1.81
C ASP A 26 3.52 -6.09 -1.25
N LYS A 27 3.49 -4.91 -1.88
CA LYS A 27 4.24 -3.75 -1.40
C LYS A 27 3.74 -3.27 -0.04
N VAL A 28 2.43 -3.22 0.21
CA VAL A 28 1.86 -2.86 1.52
C VAL A 28 2.35 -3.82 2.61
N ARG A 29 2.31 -5.13 2.35
CA ARG A 29 2.83 -6.16 3.28
C ARG A 29 4.32 -6.02 3.53
N GLU A 30 5.10 -5.78 2.49
CA GLU A 30 6.54 -5.51 2.59
C GLU A 30 6.81 -4.30 3.50
N LEU A 31 6.10 -3.18 3.28
CA LEU A 31 6.27 -1.96 4.06
C LEU A 31 5.88 -2.17 5.53
N MET A 32 4.77 -2.84 5.80
CA MET A 32 4.37 -3.19 7.17
C MET A 32 5.42 -4.06 7.86
N GLY A 33 5.93 -5.10 7.18
CA GLY A 33 6.98 -5.97 7.71
C GLY A 33 8.32 -5.25 7.96
N ARG A 34 8.59 -4.17 7.20
CA ARG A 34 9.78 -3.31 7.38
C ARG A 34 9.59 -2.19 8.41
N GLY A 35 8.42 -2.10 9.05
CA GLY A 35 8.14 -1.10 10.08
C GLY A 35 7.78 0.29 9.55
N PHE A 36 7.38 0.39 8.28
CA PHE A 36 6.82 1.64 7.74
C PHE A 36 5.48 1.94 8.41
N ARG A 37 5.17 3.23 8.54
CA ARG A 37 3.94 3.77 9.13
C ARG A 37 3.18 4.59 8.10
N ASP A 38 1.96 5.01 8.43
CA ASP A 38 1.11 5.87 7.60
C ASP A 38 0.98 5.36 6.15
N ILE A 39 0.85 4.05 5.99
CA ILE A 39 0.80 3.43 4.67
C ILE A 39 -0.54 3.76 4.00
N LEU A 40 -0.46 4.37 2.82
CA LEU A 40 -1.58 4.77 1.98
C LEU A 40 -1.45 4.11 0.61
N VAL A 41 -2.57 3.66 0.05
CA VAL A 41 -2.65 3.12 -1.30
C VAL A 41 -3.59 4.01 -2.10
N ALA A 42 -3.08 4.61 -3.16
CA ALA A 42 -3.88 5.29 -4.17
C ALA A 42 -4.14 4.34 -5.34
N ASP A 43 -5.40 4.18 -5.74
CA ASP A 43 -5.78 3.38 -6.89
C ASP A 43 -5.58 4.17 -8.22
N PRO A 44 -5.69 3.53 -9.40
CA PRO A 44 -5.62 4.20 -10.70
C PRO A 44 -6.56 5.39 -10.88
N LYS A 45 -7.70 5.40 -10.17
CA LYS A 45 -8.71 6.46 -10.17
C LYS A 45 -8.38 7.58 -9.17
N GLY A 46 -7.31 7.44 -8.39
CA GLY A 46 -6.84 8.43 -7.43
C GLY A 46 -7.55 8.38 -6.07
N GLN A 47 -8.39 7.38 -5.80
CA GLN A 47 -8.96 7.15 -4.47
C GLN A 47 -7.88 6.59 -3.56
N GLN A 48 -7.82 7.09 -2.34
CA GLN A 48 -6.86 6.68 -1.34
C GLN A 48 -7.52 5.84 -0.27
N THR A 49 -6.83 4.79 0.14
CA THR A 49 -7.21 3.96 1.28
C THR A 49 -5.98 3.66 2.14
N SER A 50 -6.18 3.29 3.40
CA SER A 50 -5.06 2.87 4.25
C SER A 50 -4.55 1.49 3.84
N GLY A 51 -3.27 1.22 4.08
CA GLY A 51 -2.67 -0.09 3.77
C GLY A 51 -3.44 -1.25 4.42
N ALA A 52 -3.89 -1.08 5.67
CA ALA A 52 -4.66 -2.11 6.38
C ALA A 52 -6.07 -2.32 5.77
N ALA A 53 -6.74 -1.24 5.32
CA ALA A 53 -8.03 -1.37 4.64
C ALA A 53 -7.88 -1.98 3.25
N PHE A 54 -6.83 -1.59 2.51
CA PHE A 54 -6.49 -2.17 1.22
C PHE A 54 -6.20 -3.67 1.32
N GLU A 55 -5.37 -4.08 2.28
CA GLU A 55 -5.06 -5.49 2.51
C GLU A 55 -6.31 -6.32 2.78
N ARG A 56 -7.23 -5.79 3.60
CA ARG A 56 -8.51 -6.46 3.88
C ARG A 56 -9.41 -6.55 2.64
N SER A 57 -9.53 -5.48 1.87
CA SER A 57 -10.38 -5.48 0.66
C SER A 57 -9.86 -6.45 -0.40
N VAL A 58 -8.57 -6.39 -0.74
CA VAL A 58 -7.99 -7.31 -1.75
C VAL A 58 -7.90 -8.73 -1.19
N GLY A 59 -7.55 -8.89 0.09
CA GLY A 59 -7.46 -10.21 0.72
C GLY A 59 -8.78 -10.99 0.75
N LEU A 60 -9.93 -10.30 0.77
CA LEU A 60 -11.26 -10.93 0.67
C LEU A 60 -11.66 -11.27 -0.77
N GLU A 61 -11.06 -10.62 -1.77
CA GLU A 61 -11.37 -10.84 -3.19
C GLU A 61 -10.64 -12.07 -3.77
N TYR A 62 -9.60 -12.55 -3.07
CA TYR A 62 -8.73 -13.65 -3.48
C TYR A 62 -8.69 -14.83 -2.48
N ASP A 63 -9.67 -14.93 -1.58
CA ASP A 63 -9.96 -16.11 -0.73
C ASP A 63 -11.15 -16.92 -1.32
#